data_AF-A0A2P2JMW0-F1
#
_entry.id   AF-A0A2P2JMW0-F1
#
_cell.length_a   1.000
_cell.length_b   1.000
_cell.length_c   1.000
_cell.angle_alpha   90.00
_cell.angle_beta   90.00
_cell.angle_gamma   90.00
#
_symmetry.space_group_name_H-M   'P 1'
#
loop_
_entity.id
_entity.type
_entity.pdbx_description
1 polymer ?
#
loop_
_entity_poly.entity_id
_entity_poly.type
_entity_poly.pdbx_seq_one_letter_code
_entity_poly.pdbx_strand_id
1 'polypeptide(L)'
;MAVVAPVGCAGLKVTPAAHVRSRIDVSAVVSPLGGGSETAVDCREVTNGFFHSDSRPIILFDGVCNLCNGGVRFVRQNDRNRRIRYEALQSEAGKKLLRRSGRAPDDISSVVLVEKDRSYIKSEAVLKIMEYIDLPLPQLAFFLKLVPL
;
A
#
# COMPACT_ATOMS: atom_id res chain seq x y z
N MET A 1 -4.48 -64.02 3.64
CA MET A 1 -5.38 -63.80 2.49
C MET A 1 -6.65 -63.16 3.01
N ALA A 2 -6.77 -61.84 2.88
CA ALA A 2 -7.96 -61.11 3.32
C ALA A 2 -8.85 -60.85 2.09
N VAL A 3 -10.11 -61.25 2.23
CA VAL A 3 -11.15 -61.28 1.19
C VAL A 3 -11.73 -59.88 1.04
N VAL A 4 -11.80 -59.41 -0.21
CA VAL A 4 -12.46 -58.16 -0.62
C VAL A 4 -13.94 -58.45 -0.88
N ALA A 5 -14.83 -57.61 -0.35
CA ALA A 5 -16.22 -57.50 -0.79
C ALA A 5 -16.59 -56.01 -1.01
N PRO A 6 -17.55 -55.70 -1.93
CA PRO A 6 -17.78 -54.36 -2.47
C PRO A 6 -19.04 -53.68 -1.86
N VAL A 7 -19.55 -52.62 -2.54
CA VAL A 7 -20.79 -51.82 -2.32
C VAL A 7 -20.52 -50.48 -1.58
N GLY A 8 -20.98 -49.30 -2.01
CA GLY A 8 -21.88 -48.93 -3.11
C GLY A 8 -22.02 -47.40 -3.28
N CYS A 9 -22.68 -47.00 -4.36
CA CYS A 9 -23.10 -45.63 -4.71
C CYS A 9 -24.34 -45.18 -3.91
N ALA A 10 -24.47 -43.87 -3.59
CA ALA A 10 -25.68 -43.04 -3.87
C ALA A 10 -25.74 -41.69 -3.10
N GLY A 11 -26.29 -40.67 -3.79
CA GLY A 11 -27.03 -39.52 -3.22
C GLY A 11 -26.23 -38.22 -3.00
N LEU A 12 -26.69 -36.99 -3.27
CA LEU A 12 -28.02 -36.47 -3.63
C LEU A 12 -27.85 -35.03 -4.20
N LYS A 13 -28.72 -34.60 -5.13
CA LYS A 13 -28.83 -33.21 -5.65
C LYS A 13 -29.69 -32.34 -4.74
N VAL A 14 -29.40 -31.04 -4.58
CA VAL A 14 -30.40 -29.96 -4.31
C VAL A 14 -29.89 -28.60 -4.81
N THR A 15 -30.71 -27.88 -5.58
CA THR A 15 -30.60 -26.45 -5.97
C THR A 15 -31.27 -25.53 -4.92
N PRO A 16 -31.00 -24.21 -4.94
CA PRO A 16 -32.14 -23.33 -5.20
C PRO A 16 -31.83 -22.12 -6.10
N ALA A 17 -32.88 -21.66 -6.77
CA ALA A 17 -33.00 -20.38 -7.44
C ALA A 17 -33.42 -19.29 -6.45
N ALA A 18 -32.97 -18.04 -6.63
CA ALA A 18 -33.75 -16.84 -6.28
C ALA A 18 -33.17 -15.57 -6.91
N HIS A 19 -33.99 -14.98 -7.79
CA HIS A 19 -33.94 -13.59 -8.23
C HIS A 19 -34.00 -12.61 -7.07
N VAL A 20 -33.18 -11.55 -7.10
CA VAL A 20 -33.65 -10.19 -6.80
C VAL A 20 -33.07 -9.22 -7.83
N ARG A 21 -33.97 -8.69 -8.65
CA ARG A 21 -33.79 -7.48 -9.46
C ARG A 21 -33.89 -6.27 -8.52
N SER A 22 -33.01 -5.30 -8.68
CA SER A 22 -33.42 -3.91 -8.57
C SER A 22 -32.91 -3.16 -9.79
N ARG A 23 -33.85 -2.75 -10.64
CA ARG A 23 -33.65 -1.74 -11.68
C ARG A 23 -33.90 -0.39 -11.02
N ILE A 24 -32.99 0.56 -11.23
CA ILE A 24 -33.39 1.94 -11.46
C ILE A 24 -32.74 2.37 -12.77
N ASP A 25 -33.62 2.61 -13.74
CA ASP A 25 -33.36 3.23 -15.02
C ASP A 25 -33.00 4.71 -14.82
N VAL A 26 -31.92 5.18 -15.45
CA VAL A 26 -31.89 6.52 -16.04
C VAL A 26 -31.29 6.40 -17.43
N SER A 27 -32.17 6.47 -18.42
CA SER A 27 -31.83 6.59 -19.83
C SER A 27 -31.43 8.03 -20.13
N ALA A 28 -30.22 8.25 -20.64
CA ALA A 28 -29.90 9.44 -21.43
C ALA A 28 -28.95 9.03 -22.55
N VAL A 29 -29.50 9.13 -23.74
CA VAL A 29 -28.98 8.78 -25.06
C VAL A 29 -27.80 9.69 -25.45
N VAL A 30 -26.95 9.13 -26.34
CA VAL A 30 -26.09 9.74 -27.37
C VAL A 30 -24.59 9.58 -27.14
N SER A 31 -23.99 8.65 -27.88
CA SER A 31 -22.56 8.62 -28.17
C SER A 31 -22.14 9.86 -28.97
N PRO A 32 -20.91 10.35 -28.78
CA PRO A 32 -20.01 10.43 -29.93
C PRO A 32 -18.67 9.75 -29.66
N LEU A 33 -18.07 9.33 -30.75
CA LEU A 33 -16.77 8.68 -30.86
C LEU A 33 -15.66 9.45 -30.12
N GLY A 34 -14.70 8.70 -29.56
CA GLY A 34 -13.33 9.19 -29.41
C GLY A 34 -12.66 8.84 -28.08
N GLY A 35 -11.76 7.84 -28.12
CA GLY A 35 -10.49 7.85 -27.39
C GLY A 35 -10.51 7.55 -25.88
N GLY A 36 -9.75 6.52 -25.50
CA GLY A 36 -9.15 6.41 -24.16
C GLY A 36 -9.74 5.35 -23.23
N SER A 37 -9.31 4.10 -23.42
CA SER A 37 -9.38 3.09 -22.35
C SER A 37 -8.16 3.28 -21.44
N GLU A 38 -8.30 4.03 -20.36
CA GLU A 38 -7.32 4.10 -19.28
C GLU A 38 -8.06 4.27 -17.95
N THR A 39 -7.78 3.40 -16.97
CA THR A 39 -7.74 3.62 -15.49
C THR A 39 -8.21 2.40 -14.68
N ALA A 40 -7.32 1.41 -14.52
CA ALA A 40 -7.32 0.49 -13.36
C ALA A 40 -6.07 -0.40 -13.26
N VAL A 41 -5.26 -0.52 -14.32
CA VAL A 41 -4.25 -1.60 -14.41
C VAL A 41 -2.79 -1.14 -14.16
N ASP A 42 -2.46 0.15 -14.19
CA ASP A 42 -1.07 0.61 -14.11
C ASP A 42 -0.43 0.50 -12.69
N CYS A 43 -1.21 0.72 -11.62
CA CYS A 43 -0.64 0.84 -10.27
C CYS A 43 -0.06 -0.47 -9.71
N ARG A 44 -0.63 -1.63 -10.07
CA ARG A 44 -0.22 -2.94 -9.54
C ARG A 44 1.06 -3.48 -10.19
N GLU A 45 1.26 -3.20 -11.47
CA GLU A 45 2.45 -3.67 -12.18
C GLU A 45 3.71 -2.90 -11.78
N VAL A 46 3.60 -1.57 -11.69
CA VAL A 46 4.68 -0.71 -11.17
C VAL A 46 5.13 -1.15 -9.79
N THR A 47 4.17 -1.52 -8.93
CA THR A 47 4.43 -2.03 -7.57
C THR A 47 5.26 -3.31 -7.57
N ASN A 48 4.86 -4.30 -8.39
CA ASN A 48 5.54 -5.59 -8.41
C ASN A 48 7.01 -5.41 -8.81
N GLY A 49 7.34 -4.49 -9.71
CA GLY A 49 8.73 -4.20 -10.06
C GLY A 49 9.60 -3.74 -8.88
N PHE A 50 9.06 -2.91 -7.97
CA PHE A 50 9.81 -2.40 -6.82
C PHE A 50 9.90 -3.38 -5.64
N PHE A 51 8.93 -4.29 -5.52
CA PHE A 51 8.79 -5.23 -4.40
C PHE A 51 9.03 -6.71 -4.75
N HIS A 52 9.43 -7.02 -6.00
CA HIS A 52 9.67 -8.40 -6.44
C HIS A 52 10.81 -9.08 -5.67
N SER A 53 11.92 -8.37 -5.49
CA SER A 53 13.15 -8.92 -4.87
C SER A 53 13.36 -8.46 -3.43
N ASP A 54 12.61 -7.45 -2.97
CA ASP A 54 12.73 -6.89 -1.63
C ASP A 54 11.37 -6.36 -1.16
N SER A 55 10.84 -6.94 -0.09
CA SER A 55 9.52 -6.60 0.47
C SER A 55 9.55 -5.42 1.45
N ARG A 56 10.73 -4.88 1.77
CA ARG A 56 10.85 -3.76 2.71
C ARG A 56 10.15 -2.51 2.19
N PRO A 57 9.43 -1.77 3.04
CA PRO A 57 8.78 -0.53 2.64
C PRO A 57 9.80 0.52 2.18
N ILE A 58 9.35 1.43 1.31
CA ILE A 58 10.17 2.50 0.73
C ILE A 58 9.64 3.85 1.23
N ILE A 59 10.47 4.61 1.94
CA ILE A 59 10.20 6.02 2.26
C ILE A 59 10.58 6.85 1.05
N LEU A 60 9.62 7.61 0.53
CA LEU A 60 9.87 8.70 -0.40
C LEU A 60 10.07 9.99 0.38
N PHE A 61 11.15 10.71 0.06
CA PHE A 61 11.49 11.96 0.73
C PHE A 61 11.94 13.03 -0.26
N ASP A 62 11.78 14.29 0.14
CA ASP A 62 12.30 15.43 -0.61
C ASP A 62 13.77 15.69 -0.23
N GLY A 63 14.68 15.46 -1.18
CA GLY A 63 16.11 15.67 -1.00
C GLY A 63 16.56 17.14 -0.86
N VAL A 64 15.73 18.13 -1.22
CA VAL A 64 16.08 19.56 -1.04
C VAL A 64 15.52 20.14 0.27
N CYS A 65 14.56 19.46 0.89
CA CYS A 65 13.97 19.89 2.16
C CYS A 65 14.81 19.44 3.35
N ASN A 66 15.37 20.41 4.09
CA ASN A 66 16.21 20.13 5.26
C ASN A 66 15.45 19.37 6.38
N LEU A 67 14.15 19.63 6.54
CA LEU A 67 13.30 18.91 7.50
C LEU A 67 13.12 17.44 7.11
N CYS A 68 12.81 17.16 5.84
CA CYS A 68 12.68 15.78 5.35
C CYS A 68 13.99 15.01 5.49
N ASN A 69 15.11 15.64 5.12
CA ASN A 69 16.44 15.07 5.29
C ASN A 69 16.79 14.79 6.76
N GLY A 70 16.40 15.69 7.67
CA GLY A 70 16.54 15.50 9.12
C GLY A 70 15.72 14.31 9.62
N GLY A 71 14.46 14.19 9.19
CA GLY A 71 13.58 13.07 9.50
C GLY A 71 14.13 11.74 8.99
N VAL A 72 14.54 11.66 7.73
CA VAL A 72 15.17 10.46 7.14
C VAL A 72 16.42 10.05 7.90
N ARG A 73 17.26 11.02 8.30
CA ARG A 73 18.46 10.75 9.11
C ARG A 73 18.09 10.15 10.47
N PHE A 74 17.08 10.69 11.13
CA PHE A 74 16.56 10.15 12.39
C PHE A 74 16.06 8.71 12.21
N VAL A 75 15.23 8.45 11.20
CA VAL A 75 14.71 7.09 10.93
C VAL A 75 15.87 6.14 10.67
N ARG A 76 16.85 6.52 9.83
CA ARG A 76 18.00 5.68 9.49
C ARG A 76 18.89 5.37 10.70
N GLN A 77 18.98 6.26 11.67
CA GLN A 77 19.73 6.03 12.92
C GLN A 77 19.01 5.07 13.88
N ASN A 78 17.68 5.00 13.79
CA ASN A 78 16.85 4.18 14.68
C ASN A 78 16.34 2.89 14.02
N ASP A 79 16.48 2.72 12.70
CA ASP A 79 16.21 1.46 11.98
C ASP A 79 17.46 0.56 11.98
N ARG A 80 17.74 -0.09 13.12
CA ARG A 80 18.97 -0.89 13.30
C ARG A 80 18.99 -2.11 12.40
N ASN A 81 17.81 -2.68 12.14
CA ASN A 81 17.66 -3.87 11.32
C ASN A 81 17.51 -3.56 9.82
N ARG A 82 17.66 -2.28 9.43
CA ARG A 82 17.53 -1.82 8.03
C ARG A 82 16.23 -2.32 7.40
N ARG A 83 15.12 -2.23 8.12
CA ARG A 83 13.79 -2.67 7.67
C ARG A 83 13.21 -1.74 6.61
N ILE A 84 13.76 -0.55 6.42
CA ILE A 84 13.22 0.47 5.52
C ILE A 84 14.21 0.82 4.41
N ARG A 85 13.69 1.07 3.21
CA ARG A 85 14.40 1.59 2.05
C ARG A 85 14.07 3.07 1.86
N TYR A 86 14.94 3.81 1.18
CA TYR A 86 14.77 5.24 0.97
C TYR A 86 14.92 5.56 -0.51
N GLU A 87 14.06 6.42 -1.03
CA GLU A 87 14.09 6.87 -2.41
C GLU A 87 13.76 8.38 -2.48
N ALA A 88 14.50 9.12 -3.30
CA ALA A 88 14.26 10.55 -3.45
C ALA A 88 13.06 10.78 -4.36
N LEU A 89 12.15 11.69 -4.00
CA LEU A 89 10.99 12.04 -4.84
C LEU A 89 11.40 12.57 -6.22
N GLN A 90 12.58 13.20 -6.31
CA GLN A 90 13.12 13.73 -7.56
C GLN A 90 13.58 12.65 -8.55
N SER A 91 13.82 11.41 -8.10
CA SER A 91 14.30 10.34 -8.97
C SER A 91 13.17 9.79 -9.84
N GLU A 92 13.51 9.15 -10.96
CA GLU A 92 12.52 8.50 -11.82
C GLU A 92 11.78 7.36 -11.09
N ALA A 93 12.44 6.68 -10.17
CA ALA A 93 11.81 5.69 -9.30
C ALA A 93 10.85 6.34 -8.31
N GLY A 94 11.26 7.43 -7.66
CA GLY A 94 10.45 8.20 -6.72
C GLY A 94 9.18 8.74 -7.38
N LYS A 95 9.29 9.34 -8.57
CA LYS A 95 8.14 9.84 -9.35
C LYS A 95 7.14 8.73 -9.68
N LYS A 96 7.61 7.54 -10.07
CA LYS A 96 6.75 6.38 -10.35
C LYS A 96 6.01 5.91 -9.10
N LEU A 97 6.72 5.79 -7.98
CA LEU A 97 6.15 5.41 -6.68
C LEU A 97 5.18 6.47 -6.14
N LEU A 98 5.43 7.75 -6.40
CA LEU A 98 4.57 8.85 -6.00
C LEU A 98 3.25 8.84 -6.80
N ARG A 99 3.32 8.68 -8.14
CA ARG A 99 2.12 8.54 -8.98
C ARG A 99 1.23 7.38 -8.53
N ARG A 100 1.84 6.24 -8.19
CA ARG A 100 1.14 5.08 -7.64
C ARG A 100 0.37 5.41 -6.36
N SER A 101 0.89 6.30 -5.51
CA SER A 101 0.22 6.74 -4.28
C SER A 101 -0.98 7.68 -4.52
N GLY A 102 -1.35 7.94 -5.78
CA GLY A 102 -2.43 8.85 -6.15
C GLY A 102 -2.04 10.33 -6.02
N ARG A 103 -0.75 10.63 -6.08
CA ARG A 103 -0.19 11.97 -5.91
C ARG A 103 0.40 12.48 -7.22
N ALA A 104 0.33 13.79 -7.42
CA ALA A 104 1.00 14.42 -8.55
C ALA A 104 2.52 14.27 -8.41
N PRO A 105 3.28 14.12 -9.51
CA PRO A 105 4.75 14.00 -9.48
C PRO A 105 5.45 15.19 -8.80
N ASP A 106 4.80 16.35 -8.85
CA ASP A 106 5.29 17.62 -8.31
C ASP A 106 4.70 17.93 -6.92
N ASP A 107 3.92 17.01 -6.34
CA ASP A 107 3.46 17.13 -4.95
C ASP A 107 4.63 16.81 -4.01
N ILE A 108 5.49 17.81 -3.85
CA ILE A 108 6.63 17.82 -2.92
C ILE A 108 6.17 17.95 -1.45
N SER A 109 4.86 18.02 -1.21
CA SER A 109 4.32 18.21 0.12
C SER A 109 4.10 16.86 0.81
N SER A 110 5.19 16.42 1.47
CA SER A 110 5.23 15.50 2.61
C SER A 110 5.79 14.10 2.37
N VAL A 111 6.15 13.47 3.48
CA VAL A 111 6.70 12.12 3.57
C VAL A 111 5.66 11.11 3.07
N VAL A 112 6.09 10.18 2.23
CA VAL A 112 5.26 9.07 1.74
C VAL A 112 5.95 7.77 2.10
N LEU A 113 5.20 6.83 2.67
CA LEU A 113 5.65 5.45 2.88
C LEU A 113 4.93 4.56 1.88
N VAL A 114 5.68 3.83 1.07
CA VAL A 114 5.13 2.89 0.10
C VAL A 114 5.42 1.46 0.58
N GLU A 115 4.35 0.69 0.73
CA GLU A 115 4.38 -0.75 0.98
C GLU A 115 3.96 -1.51 -0.28
N LYS A 116 4.02 -2.84 -0.24
CA LYS A 116 3.61 -3.68 -1.35
C LYS A 116 2.16 -3.45 -1.72
N ASP A 117 1.22 -3.42 -0.77
CA ASP A 117 -0.20 -3.35 -1.11
C ASP A 117 -0.82 -1.96 -0.92
N ARG A 118 -0.12 -1.06 -0.22
CA ARG A 118 -0.65 0.25 0.18
C ARG A 118 0.42 1.34 0.19
N SER A 119 -0.01 2.60 0.19
CA SER A 119 0.83 3.75 0.49
C SER A 119 0.19 4.60 1.58
N TYR A 120 1.04 5.20 2.41
CA TYR A 120 0.69 6.13 3.48
C TYR A 120 1.31 7.49 3.20
N ILE A 121 0.61 8.58 3.53
CA ILE A 121 1.01 9.94 3.16
C ILE A 121 0.91 10.85 4.39
N LYS A 122 1.76 11.89 4.46
CA LYS A 122 1.72 12.91 5.51
C LYS A 122 1.89 12.30 6.91
N SER A 123 1.08 12.72 7.88
CA SER A 123 1.13 12.26 9.26
C SER A 123 0.88 10.75 9.38
N GLU A 124 0.06 10.16 8.51
CA GLU A 124 -0.17 8.71 8.49
C GLU A 124 1.12 7.96 8.13
N ALA A 125 1.89 8.48 7.17
CA ALA A 125 3.20 7.92 6.83
C ALA A 125 4.17 7.99 8.03
N VAL A 126 4.21 9.13 8.72
CA VAL A 126 5.10 9.32 9.88
C VAL A 126 4.76 8.34 11.00
N LEU A 127 3.48 8.20 11.35
CA LEU A 127 3.03 7.25 12.36
C LEU A 127 3.39 5.81 11.97
N LYS A 128 3.16 5.46 10.69
CA LYS A 128 3.48 4.12 10.20
C LYS A 128 4.98 3.84 10.21
N ILE A 129 5.81 4.81 9.83
CA ILE A 129 7.28 4.72 9.90
C ILE A 129 7.76 4.49 11.34
N MET A 130 7.09 5.09 12.33
CA MET A 130 7.45 4.88 13.74
C MET A 130 7.27 3.43 14.20
N GLU A 131 6.38 2.66 13.59
CA GLU A 131 6.24 1.22 13.85
C GLU A 131 7.44 0.41 13.33
N TYR A 132 8.16 0.94 12.33
CA TYR A 132 9.29 0.26 11.70
C TYR A 132 10.64 0.60 12.34
N ILE A 133 10.75 1.56 13.26
CA ILE A 133 12.01 1.93 13.89
C ILE A 133 12.13 1.37 15.30
N ASP A 134 13.36 1.09 15.73
CA ASP A 134 13.64 0.62 17.08
C ASP A 134 13.76 1.84 18.01
N LEU A 135 12.63 2.31 18.55
CA LEU A 135 12.63 3.43 19.49
C LEU A 135 13.34 3.03 20.79
N PRO A 136 14.32 3.82 21.27
CA PRO A 136 14.90 3.57 22.58
C PRO A 136 13.86 3.89 23.66
N LEU A 137 13.54 2.89 24.50
CA LEU A 137 12.64 2.98 25.65
C LEU A 137 12.70 4.31 26.45
N PRO A 138 13.87 4.91 26.74
CA PRO A 138 13.91 6.20 27.45
C PRO A 138 13.27 7.38 26.69
N GLN A 139 13.32 7.40 25.36
CA GLN A 139 12.66 8.46 24.57
C GLN A 139 11.14 8.31 24.62
N LEU A 140 10.65 7.07 24.48
CA LEU A 140 9.21 6.79 24.60
C LEU A 140 8.68 7.15 25.99
N ALA A 141 9.42 6.82 27.05
CA ALA A 141 9.08 7.17 28.42
C ALA A 141 8.99 8.70 28.65
N PHE A 142 9.82 9.49 27.96
CA PHE A 142 9.73 10.96 28.01
C PHE A 142 8.43 11.48 27.39
N PHE A 143 8.04 10.97 26.22
CA PHE A 143 6.78 11.37 25.57
C PHE A 143 5.54 10.95 26.37
N LEU A 144 5.56 9.77 27.00
CA LEU A 144 4.47 9.31 27.87
C LEU A 144 4.33 10.13 29.16
N LYS A 145 5.36 10.88 29.60
CA LYS A 145 5.20 11.84 30.71
C LYS A 145 4.45 13.10 30.29
N LEU A 146 4.42 13.41 28.99
CA LEU A 146 3.80 14.62 28.45
C LEU A 146 2.29 14.42 28.20
N VAL A 147 1.87 13.19 27.87
CA VAL A 147 0.47 12.81 27.74
C VAL A 147 0.08 12.02 28.98
N PRO A 148 -0.61 12.62 29.98
CA PRO A 148 -1.12 11.85 31.10
C PRO A 148 -2.08 10.79 30.55
N LEU A 149 -1.78 9.52 30.86
CA LEU A 149 -2.62 8.35 30.57
C LEU A 149 -3.97 8.45 31.29
#